data_AF-A0AAE1JB39-F1
#
_entry.id   AF-A0AAE1JB39-F1
#
_cell.length_a   1.000
_cell.length_b   1.000
_cell.length_c   1.000
_cell.angle_alpha   90.00
_cell.angle_beta   90.00
_cell.angle_gamma   90.00
#
_symmetry.space_group_name_H-M   'P 1'
#
loop_
_entity.id
_entity.type
_entity.pdbx_description
1 polymer ?
#
loop_
_entity_poly.entity_id
_entity_poly.type
_entity_poly.pdbx_seq_one_letter_code
_entity_poly.pdbx_strand_id
1 'polypeptide(L)'
;MMALSEMFSQLCTKAVVLLALLLIQLMLLTKKLRSDTRPITTTQYLKLIERKNPTTCFTKRLRQEDAECRVCLSEFQEGEKVRNLKCKHTFHRDCLDKWLQQYWATCPLCRNQILPDDIVAKYREPQNQGGYIFSFWDLAE
;
A
#
# COMPACT_ATOMS: atom_id res chain seq x y z
N MET A 1 42.87 -48.42 -6.96
CA MET A 1 42.45 -47.30 -7.83
C MET A 1 40.94 -47.01 -7.76
N MET A 2 40.07 -48.01 -7.56
CA MET A 2 38.61 -47.80 -7.48
C MET A 2 38.12 -47.05 -6.22
N ALA A 3 38.74 -47.28 -5.05
CA ALA A 3 38.32 -46.65 -3.80
C ALA A 3 38.50 -45.12 -3.79
N LEU A 4 39.52 -44.61 -4.49
CA LEU A 4 39.78 -43.17 -4.58
C LEU A 4 38.73 -42.48 -5.47
N SER A 5 38.44 -43.04 -6.65
CA SER A 5 37.39 -42.50 -7.53
C SER A 5 36.02 -42.50 -6.86
N GLU A 6 35.74 -43.50 -6.01
CA GLU A 6 34.49 -43.60 -5.28
C GLU A 6 34.39 -42.55 -4.15
N MET A 7 35.49 -42.30 -3.44
CA MET A 7 35.59 -41.21 -2.45
C MET A 7 35.43 -39.83 -3.10
N PHE A 8 36.06 -39.60 -4.24
CA PHE A 8 35.90 -38.35 -4.99
C PHE A 8 34.47 -38.17 -5.49
N SER A 9 33.84 -39.22 -6.00
CA SER A 9 32.44 -39.19 -6.44
C SER A 9 31.49 -38.83 -5.29
N GLN A 10 31.65 -39.48 -4.13
CA GLN A 10 30.85 -39.20 -2.93
C GLN A 10 31.02 -37.76 -2.42
N LEU A 11 32.25 -37.24 -2.45
CA LEU A 11 32.55 -35.86 -2.08
C LEU A 11 31.89 -34.87 -3.04
N CYS A 12 31.99 -35.13 -4.35
CA CYS A 12 31.35 -34.33 -5.39
C CYS A 12 29.82 -34.31 -5.24
N THR A 13 29.17 -35.47 -5.02
CA THR A 13 27.72 -35.54 -4.83
C THR A 13 27.27 -34.73 -3.62
N LYS A 14 27.97 -34.84 -2.48
CA LYS A 14 27.66 -34.06 -1.28
C LYS A 14 27.87 -32.56 -1.50
N ALA A 15 28.95 -32.16 -2.17
CA ALA A 15 29.21 -30.76 -2.50
C ALA A 15 28.11 -30.18 -3.39
N VAL A 16 27.70 -30.90 -4.44
CA VAL A 16 26.62 -30.49 -5.34
C VAL A 16 25.28 -30.36 -4.59
N VAL A 17 24.95 -31.32 -3.74
CA VAL A 17 23.71 -31.27 -2.92
C VAL A 17 23.74 -30.09 -1.94
N LEU A 18 24.87 -29.86 -1.25
CA LEU A 18 25.00 -28.72 -0.33
C LEU A 18 24.87 -27.38 -1.05
N LEU A 19 25.53 -27.22 -2.20
CA LEU A 19 25.41 -26.00 -3.01
C LEU A 19 23.96 -25.80 -3.50
N ALA A 20 23.29 -26.86 -3.96
CA ALA A 20 21.89 -26.79 -4.34
C ALA A 20 20.98 -26.36 -3.16
N LEU A 21 21.21 -26.91 -1.95
CA LEU A 21 20.45 -26.54 -0.76
C LEU A 21 20.69 -25.07 -0.36
N LEU A 22 21.93 -24.59 -0.43
CA LEU A 22 22.27 -23.18 -0.16
C LEU A 22 21.62 -22.24 -1.18
N LEU A 23 21.60 -22.61 -2.46
CA LEU A 23 20.90 -21.84 -3.50
C LEU A 23 19.38 -21.83 -3.29
N ILE A 24 18.78 -22.97 -2.91
CA ILE A 24 17.36 -23.05 -2.57
C ILE A 24 17.04 -22.16 -1.36
N GLN A 25 17.87 -22.21 -0.31
CA GLN A 25 17.73 -21.34 0.86
C GLN A 25 17.84 -19.86 0.49
N LEU A 26 18.78 -19.48 -0.38
CA LEU A 26 18.91 -18.11 -0.89
C LEU A 26 17.69 -17.69 -1.74
N MET A 27 17.15 -18.58 -2.57
CA MET A 27 15.94 -18.34 -3.36
C MET A 27 14.70 -18.20 -2.48
N LEU A 28 14.62 -18.94 -1.37
CA LEU A 28 13.55 -18.79 -0.38
C LEU A 28 13.72 -17.51 0.44
N LEU A 29 14.95 -17.09 0.76
CA LEU A 29 15.24 -15.82 1.45
C LEU A 29 14.89 -14.61 0.56
N THR A 30 15.31 -14.62 -0.71
CA THR A 30 14.96 -13.59 -1.69
C THR A 30 13.47 -13.56 -1.98
N LYS A 31 12.80 -14.73 -2.07
CA LYS A 31 11.35 -14.80 -2.16
C LYS A 31 10.68 -14.30 -0.88
N LYS A 32 11.20 -14.55 0.32
CA LYS A 32 10.64 -14.05 1.58
C LYS A 32 10.77 -12.54 1.72
N LEU A 33 11.87 -11.95 1.22
CA LEU A 33 12.03 -10.50 1.10
C LEU A 33 11.14 -9.88 0.01
N ARG A 34 10.86 -10.63 -1.07
CA ARG A 34 10.04 -10.18 -2.22
C ARG A 34 8.55 -10.52 -2.09
N SER A 35 8.14 -11.47 -1.23
CA SER A 35 6.81 -12.07 -1.29
C SER A 35 5.73 -11.22 -0.66
N ASP A 36 6.07 -10.22 0.15
CA ASP A 36 5.05 -9.36 0.80
C ASP A 36 5.16 -7.87 0.46
N THR A 37 6.25 -7.46 -0.20
CA THR A 37 6.62 -6.04 -0.37
C THR A 37 6.27 -5.46 -1.72
N ARG A 38 5.49 -6.16 -2.58
CA ARG A 38 5.06 -5.56 -3.84
C ARG A 38 4.15 -4.38 -3.52
N PRO A 39 4.56 -3.15 -3.86
CA PRO A 39 3.76 -2.01 -3.52
C PRO A 39 2.53 -1.90 -4.41
N ILE A 40 1.51 -1.24 -3.87
CA ILE A 40 0.29 -0.93 -4.60
C ILE A 40 0.47 0.41 -5.32
N THR A 41 0.11 0.45 -6.60
CA THR A 41 0.19 1.70 -7.38
C THR A 41 -0.93 2.67 -7.00
N THR A 42 -0.77 3.96 -7.27
CA THR A 42 -1.83 4.97 -7.07
C THR A 42 -3.12 4.60 -7.81
N THR A 43 -3.02 4.04 -9.02
CA THR A 43 -4.18 3.60 -9.80
C THR A 43 -4.93 2.45 -9.12
N GLN A 44 -4.20 1.48 -8.55
CA GLN A 44 -4.79 0.38 -7.79
C GLN A 44 -5.42 0.89 -6.48
N TYR A 45 -4.75 1.79 -5.77
CA TYR A 45 -5.24 2.38 -4.53
C TYR A 45 -6.54 3.17 -4.73
N LEU A 46 -6.60 4.06 -5.72
CA LEU A 46 -7.82 4.81 -6.06
C LEU A 46 -8.97 3.89 -6.51
N LYS A 47 -8.66 2.82 -7.23
CA LYS A 47 -9.67 1.83 -7.64
C LYS A 47 -10.27 1.09 -6.42
N LEU A 48 -9.48 0.85 -5.37
CA LEU A 48 -9.98 0.30 -4.11
C LEU A 48 -10.88 1.29 -3.37
N ILE A 49 -10.50 2.57 -3.34
CA ILE A 49 -11.33 3.64 -2.74
C ILE A 49 -12.67 3.74 -3.45
N GLU A 50 -12.68 3.76 -4.79
CA GLU A 50 -13.91 3.83 -5.59
C GLU A 50 -14.84 2.65 -5.33
N ARG A 51 -14.28 1.43 -5.22
CA ARG A 51 -15.08 0.23 -4.92
C ARG A 51 -15.68 0.27 -3.52
N LYS A 52 -14.96 0.81 -2.53
CA LYS A 52 -15.40 0.82 -1.13
C LYS A 52 -16.30 2.03 -0.81
N ASN A 53 -16.07 3.15 -1.47
CA ASN A 53 -16.79 4.42 -1.31
C ASN A 53 -17.06 5.00 -2.72
N PRO A 54 -18.12 4.56 -3.40
CA PRO A 54 -18.39 4.98 -4.77
C PRO A 54 -18.69 6.47 -4.87
N THR A 55 -18.30 7.06 -6.00
CA THR A 55 -18.65 8.44 -6.34
C THR A 55 -20.14 8.54 -6.64
N THR A 56 -20.79 9.53 -6.06
CA THR A 56 -22.19 9.88 -6.30
C THR A 56 -22.28 11.36 -6.66
N CYS A 57 -23.31 11.75 -7.41
CA CYS A 57 -23.59 13.17 -7.62
C CYS A 57 -24.35 13.72 -6.42
N PHE A 58 -23.93 14.89 -5.92
CA PHE A 58 -24.65 15.60 -4.88
C PHE A 58 -26.00 16.08 -5.41
N THR A 59 -27.04 15.89 -4.61
CA THR A 59 -28.39 16.38 -4.90
C THR A 59 -28.93 17.12 -3.69
N LYS A 60 -29.35 18.37 -3.89
CA LYS A 60 -29.81 19.29 -2.84
C LYS A 60 -31.12 18.85 -2.19
N ARG A 61 -31.84 17.90 -2.81
CA ARG A 61 -33.13 17.38 -2.33
C ARG A 61 -33.05 16.56 -1.03
N LEU A 62 -31.85 16.15 -0.59
CA LEU A 62 -31.71 15.12 0.46
C LEU A 62 -31.03 15.57 1.77
N ARG A 63 -30.29 16.69 1.80
CA ARG A 63 -29.53 17.09 3.02
C ARG A 63 -29.42 18.61 3.14
N GLN A 64 -30.03 19.14 4.19
CA GLN A 64 -30.03 20.58 4.51
C GLN A 64 -28.97 20.94 5.57
N GLU A 65 -28.46 19.97 6.32
CA GLU A 65 -27.63 20.23 7.53
C GLU A 65 -26.11 20.09 7.35
N ASP A 66 -25.63 19.51 6.24
CA ASP A 66 -24.18 19.37 5.95
C ASP A 66 -23.89 19.55 4.45
N ALA A 67 -24.25 20.72 3.92
CA ALA A 67 -24.03 21.07 2.51
C ALA A 67 -22.61 21.59 2.23
N GLU A 68 -21.62 21.29 3.07
CA GLU A 68 -20.24 21.81 2.93
C GLU A 68 -19.20 20.70 3.04
N CYS A 69 -18.21 20.73 2.15
CA CYS A 69 -17.04 19.87 2.21
C CYS A 69 -16.05 20.37 3.25
N ARG A 70 -15.88 19.65 4.36
CA ARG A 70 -14.98 20.06 5.46
C ARG A 70 -13.48 19.99 5.15
N VAL A 71 -13.10 19.58 3.94
CA VAL A 71 -11.70 19.55 3.48
C VAL A 71 -11.34 20.83 2.72
N CYS A 72 -12.21 21.30 1.84
CA CYS A 72 -12.00 22.55 1.09
C CYS A 72 -12.83 23.72 1.59
N LEU A 73 -13.69 23.52 2.60
CA LEU A 73 -14.58 24.52 3.19
C LEU A 73 -15.47 25.20 2.14
N SER A 74 -15.90 24.44 1.15
CA SER A 74 -16.76 24.90 0.06
C SER A 74 -18.08 24.17 0.09
N GLU A 75 -19.16 24.90 -0.18
CA GLU A 75 -20.50 24.33 -0.32
C GLU A 75 -20.58 23.33 -1.49
N PHE A 76 -21.40 22.31 -1.33
CA PHE A 76 -21.71 21.35 -2.39
C PHE A 76 -22.72 21.94 -3.36
N GLN A 77 -22.46 21.78 -4.65
CA GLN A 77 -23.36 22.18 -5.73
C GLN A 77 -24.05 20.97 -6.36
N GLU A 78 -25.23 21.19 -6.94
CA GLU A 78 -25.99 20.15 -7.63
C GLU A 78 -25.15 19.50 -8.75
N GLY A 79 -25.08 18.17 -8.76
CA GLY A 79 -24.31 17.43 -9.76
C GLY A 79 -22.82 17.27 -9.44
N GLU A 80 -22.31 17.87 -8.37
CA GLU A 80 -20.91 17.70 -7.98
C GLU A 80 -20.61 16.27 -7.55
N LYS A 81 -19.40 15.81 -7.87
CA LYS A 81 -18.94 14.46 -7.51
C LYS A 81 -18.54 14.43 -6.04
N VAL A 82 -19.32 13.73 -5.24
CA VAL A 82 -19.08 13.54 -3.81
C VAL A 82 -18.92 12.07 -3.47
N ARG A 83 -18.29 11.79 -2.34
CA ARG A 83 -18.24 10.46 -1.73
C ARG A 83 -18.86 10.49 -0.36
N ASN A 84 -19.75 9.51 -0.14
CA ASN A 84 -20.37 9.25 1.14
C ASN A 84 -19.59 8.14 1.84
N LEU A 85 -19.04 8.44 3.02
CA LEU A 85 -18.38 7.44 3.84
C LEU A 85 -19.39 6.64 4.66
N LYS A 86 -19.00 5.44 5.11
CA LYS A 86 -19.81 4.62 6.03
C LYS A 86 -20.13 5.32 7.36
N CYS A 87 -19.27 6.25 7.79
CA CYS A 87 -19.50 7.11 8.95
C CYS A 87 -20.47 8.28 8.69
N LYS A 88 -21.17 8.28 7.54
CA LYS A 88 -22.17 9.28 7.10
C LYS A 88 -21.62 10.67 6.73
N HIS A 89 -20.33 10.91 6.86
CA HIS A 89 -19.69 12.14 6.38
C HIS A 89 -19.51 12.15 4.86
N THR A 90 -19.70 13.34 4.28
CA THR A 90 -19.65 13.56 2.82
C THR A 90 -18.54 14.53 2.48
N PHE A 91 -17.82 14.26 1.39
CA PHE A 91 -16.73 15.10 0.90
C PHE A 91 -16.74 15.11 -0.64
N HIS A 92 -16.16 16.12 -1.27
CA HIS A 92 -15.87 16.03 -2.70
C HIS A 92 -14.97 14.83 -2.97
N ARG A 93 -15.22 14.16 -4.11
CA ARG A 93 -14.44 13.01 -4.57
C ARG A 93 -12.95 13.30 -4.52
N ASP A 94 -12.54 14.41 -5.13
CA ASP A 94 -11.13 14.76 -5.29
C ASP A 94 -10.49 15.22 -3.97
N CYS A 95 -11.26 15.89 -3.10
CA CYS A 95 -10.81 16.27 -1.75
C CYS A 95 -10.51 15.04 -0.90
N LEU A 96 -11.42 14.06 -0.91
CA LEU A 96 -11.22 12.82 -0.17
C LEU A 96 -10.08 11.98 -0.77
N ASP A 97 -9.98 11.90 -2.10
CA ASP A 97 -8.89 11.15 -2.75
C ASP A 97 -7.51 11.74 -2.42
N LYS A 98 -7.37 13.07 -2.43
CA LYS A 98 -6.13 13.73 -2.01
C LYS A 98 -5.83 13.44 -0.54
N TRP A 99 -6.84 13.52 0.32
CA TRP A 99 -6.69 13.23 1.75
C TRP A 99 -6.16 11.83 2.01
N LEU A 100 -6.77 10.83 1.37
CA LEU A 100 -6.42 9.42 1.51
C LEU A 100 -5.04 9.08 0.94
N GLN A 101 -4.57 9.86 -0.04
CA GLN A 101 -3.23 9.69 -0.63
C GLN A 101 -2.14 10.37 0.21
N GLN A 102 -2.41 11.56 0.76
CA GLN A 102 -1.37 12.41 1.36
C GLN A 102 -1.26 12.27 2.88
N TYR A 103 -2.36 12.07 3.59
CA TYR A 103 -2.37 12.23 5.06
C TYR A 103 -2.67 10.93 5.79
N TRP A 104 -3.93 10.49 5.79
CA TRP A 104 -4.39 9.30 6.52
C TRP A 104 -5.56 8.64 5.79
N ALA A 105 -5.63 7.31 5.86
CA ALA A 105 -6.74 6.55 5.31
C ALA A 105 -7.97 6.53 6.24
N THR A 106 -8.28 7.68 6.82
CA THR A 106 -9.33 7.89 7.83
C THR A 106 -10.23 9.04 7.43
N CYS A 107 -11.43 9.08 8.00
CA CYS A 107 -12.35 10.20 7.83
C CYS A 107 -11.74 11.49 8.40
N PRO A 108 -11.68 12.60 7.63
CA PRO A 108 -11.19 13.88 8.11
C PRO A 108 -11.91 14.43 9.35
N LEU A 109 -13.18 14.04 9.58
CA LEU A 109 -14.01 14.55 10.66
C LEU A 109 -13.97 13.68 11.92
N CYS A 110 -14.19 12.38 11.77
CA CYS A 110 -14.36 11.47 12.91
C CYS A 110 -13.24 10.44 13.05
N ARG A 111 -12.22 10.48 12.18
CA ARG A 111 -11.08 9.56 12.16
C ARG A 111 -11.42 8.07 11.99
N ASN A 112 -12.68 7.74 11.69
CA ASN A 112 -13.08 6.38 11.32
C ASN A 112 -12.25 5.86 10.14
N GLN A 113 -11.77 4.62 10.25
CA GLN A 113 -10.90 4.00 9.26
C GLN A 113 -11.66 3.74 7.94
N ILE A 114 -11.08 4.20 6.83
CA ILE A 114 -11.66 4.07 5.49
C ILE A 114 -11.04 2.87 4.77
N LEU A 115 -9.75 2.61 4.91
CA LEU A 115 -9.07 1.45 4.32
C LEU A 115 -8.29 0.65 5.38
N PRO A 116 -8.14 -0.68 5.18
CA PRO A 116 -7.29 -1.50 6.05
C PRO A 116 -5.83 -1.05 6.06
N ASP A 117 -5.15 -1.19 7.21
CA ASP A 117 -3.78 -0.69 7.40
C ASP A 117 -2.76 -1.40 6.51
N ASP A 118 -2.96 -2.68 6.17
CA ASP A 118 -2.08 -3.43 5.28
C ASP A 118 -2.07 -2.83 3.86
N ILE A 119 -3.23 -2.38 3.36
CA ILE A 119 -3.36 -1.71 2.07
C ILE A 119 -2.67 -0.34 2.10
N VAL A 120 -2.84 0.39 3.20
CA VAL A 120 -2.26 1.73 3.37
C VAL A 120 -0.74 1.65 3.48
N ALA A 121 -0.22 0.67 4.22
CA ALA A 121 1.22 0.40 4.33
C ALA A 121 1.84 0.11 2.95
N LYS A 122 1.23 -0.81 2.18
CA LYS A 122 1.69 -1.16 0.82
C LYS A 122 1.66 0.01 -0.18
N TYR A 123 0.80 1.01 0.05
CA TYR A 123 0.74 2.21 -0.80
C TYR A 123 1.78 3.28 -0.40
N ARG A 124 2.07 3.44 0.89
CA ARG A 124 3.03 4.44 1.39
C ARG A 124 4.48 4.03 1.22
N GLU A 125 4.76 2.73 1.26
CA GLU A 125 6.12 2.19 1.21
C GLU A 125 6.95 2.70 0.00
N PRO A 126 6.44 2.76 -1.25
CA PRO A 126 7.15 3.35 -2.39
C PRO A 126 7.36 4.85 -2.29
N GLN A 127 6.41 5.58 -1.70
CA GLN A 127 6.48 7.03 -1.63
C GLN A 127 7.57 7.48 -0.65
N ASN A 128 7.91 6.60 0.30
CA ASN A 128 9.04 6.78 1.20
C ASN A 128 10.37 6.19 0.65
N GLN A 129 10.36 5.51 -0.50
CA GLN A 129 11.59 4.97 -1.14
C GLN A 129 12.43 6.05 -1.85
N GLY A 130 12.00 7.32 -1.85
CA GLY A 130 12.86 8.48 -2.12
C GLY A 130 13.72 8.92 -0.91
N GLY A 131 13.52 8.35 0.28
CA GLY A 131 14.23 8.72 1.52
C GLY A 131 15.37 7.78 1.92
N TYR A 132 15.51 6.60 1.30
CA TYR A 132 16.52 5.60 1.66
C TYR A 132 17.89 5.80 0.99
N ILE A 133 18.09 6.89 0.26
CA ILE A 133 19.43 7.37 -0.14
C ILE A 133 19.91 8.51 0.79
N PHE A 134 19.02 9.09 1.60
CA PHE A 134 19.37 10.20 2.51
C PHE A 134 19.47 9.81 3.99
N SER A 135 19.09 8.58 4.39
CA SER A 135 19.16 8.13 5.79
C SER A 135 20.41 7.30 6.16
N PHE A 136 21.44 7.28 5.30
CA PHE A 136 22.70 6.57 5.59
C PHE A 136 23.82 7.50 6.12
N TRP A 137 23.65 8.83 6.10
CA TRP A 137 24.66 9.78 6.62
C TRP A 137 24.20 10.64 7.83
N ASP A 138 23.03 10.36 8.42
CA ASP A 138 22.56 11.04 9.65
C ASP A 138 22.70 10.17 10.92
N LEU A 139 23.56 9.15 10.88
CA LEU A 139 23.91 8.27 12.01
C LEU A 139 25.43 8.11 12.16
N ALA A 140 26.17 9.11 11.71
CA ALA A 140 27.60 9.25 11.91
C ALA A 140 27.90 10.67 12.42
N GLU A 141 27.41 10.98 13.62
CA GLU A 141 27.95 12.03 14.50
C GLU A 141 27.67 11.67 15.96
#